data_AF-A0A2K3PNT6-F1
#
_entry.id   AF-A0A2K3PNT6-F1
#
_cell.length_a   1.000
_cell.length_b   1.000
_cell.length_c   1.000
_cell.angle_alpha   90.00
_cell.angle_beta   90.00
_cell.angle_gamma   90.00
#
_symmetry.space_group_name_H-M   'P 1'
#
loop_
_entity.id
_entity.type
_entity.pdbx_description
1 polymer ?
#
loop_
_entity_poly.entity_id
_entity_poly.type
_entity_poly.pdbx_seq_one_letter_code
_entity_poly.pdbx_strand_id
1 'polypeptide(L)'
;SPSSYLNNPAAERSKYKYNVDKEMSLLKFIDNEWGPVGSFNWFATHGTSMSRTNSLISGDNKGAAARFMEDWFERKGSVRTDSAEFESDEGLPRRISNIIPTLHDNHHELLELAASFQSPPGRPATKTSSVARRVRGALRQVNKPRFVSAFCQSNCGDVSPNVLGAFCTDTGLPCDFNHSTCGGKNELCYGRGPGYPDEFESTRIIGERQFKKAVELFNGASEQIKGKVDFRHTYIDFSKLEVNVSSNGASKVVKTCPAAMGFGFAAGTTDGPGAFDFRQGDDQGNPFWKLVRNLLKTPDEEQIACQQPKPILLDTGEMKLPYDWAPSILPIQILRIGQFVILSVPGEFTTMAGRRLRDVVKTVLSGDKGLGSNVHVVIAGLTNTYSQYVTTYEEYEVQRYEGASTLYGPHTLSAYIQEFKKLAHALISGLPVESGPQPPDLLDKQIGLLTPVVMDATPLGASFGDCSSDVPKNSTFKRGDTVSVTFWSACPRNDLMTEGTFSLVEYLQGKDTWVPAYDDDDFCVRFKWSRPFKLSTHSKAAIEWRIPQDVAPGVYRIKHFGAAKGLFGSIRHFTGSSSAFVVTH
;
A
#
# COMPACT_ATOMS: atom_id res chain seq x y z
N SER A 1 -1.14 17.64 5.86
CA SER A 1 -1.16 19.12 5.81
C SER A 1 -1.39 19.78 7.18
N PRO A 2 -0.33 20.11 7.96
CA PRO A 2 -0.49 20.64 9.32
C PRO A 2 -1.11 22.04 9.41
N SER A 3 -0.87 22.94 8.45
CA SER A 3 -1.51 24.26 8.43
C SER A 3 -3.03 24.18 8.27
N SER A 4 -3.52 23.29 7.40
CA SER A 4 -4.96 23.01 7.26
C SER A 4 -5.56 22.47 8.54
N TYR A 5 -4.89 21.52 9.22
CA TYR A 5 -5.36 20.99 10.50
C TYR A 5 -5.56 22.11 11.53
N LEU A 6 -4.67 23.11 11.58
CA LEU A 6 -4.75 24.23 12.52
C LEU A 6 -5.97 25.14 12.30
N ASN A 7 -6.58 25.11 11.11
CA ASN A 7 -7.79 25.88 10.80
C ASN A 7 -9.04 25.28 11.47
N ASN A 8 -9.02 24.00 11.86
CA ASN A 8 -10.10 23.44 12.68
C ASN A 8 -10.23 24.19 14.03
N PRO A 9 -11.45 24.31 14.61
CA PRO A 9 -11.70 25.07 15.82
C PRO A 9 -10.76 24.69 16.97
N ALA A 10 -10.18 25.69 17.64
CA ALA A 10 -9.21 25.46 18.72
C ALA A 10 -9.76 24.58 19.87
N ALA A 11 -11.04 24.76 20.21
CA ALA A 11 -11.73 23.97 21.22
C ALA A 11 -11.97 22.50 20.82
N GLU A 12 -11.99 22.20 19.51
CA GLU A 12 -12.04 20.83 19.01
C GLU A 12 -10.63 20.23 19.02
N ARG A 13 -9.63 20.96 18.52
CA ARG A 13 -8.24 20.51 18.49
C ARG A 13 -7.68 20.20 19.88
N SER A 14 -8.08 20.96 20.91
CA SER A 14 -7.62 20.75 22.29
C SER A 14 -8.08 19.42 22.91
N LYS A 15 -9.08 18.75 22.32
CA LYS A 15 -9.50 17.40 22.73
C LYS A 15 -8.48 16.32 22.36
N TYR A 16 -7.56 16.62 21.44
CA TYR A 16 -6.60 15.67 20.89
C TYR A 16 -5.17 16.09 21.17
N LYS A 17 -4.35 15.15 21.66
CA LYS A 17 -2.93 15.39 21.93
C LYS A 17 -2.10 15.59 20.66
N TYR A 18 -2.52 15.00 19.54
CA TYR A 18 -1.77 14.98 18.28
C TYR A 18 -2.67 15.39 17.11
N ASN A 19 -2.05 15.98 16.08
CA ASN A 19 -2.67 16.30 14.81
C ASN A 19 -2.73 15.11 13.84
N VAL A 20 -2.38 13.91 14.31
CA VAL A 20 -2.52 12.63 13.61
C VAL A 20 -3.14 11.62 14.57
N ASP A 21 -3.85 10.64 14.04
CA ASP A 21 -4.36 9.52 14.85
C ASP A 21 -3.27 8.49 15.11
N LYS A 22 -2.92 8.31 16.39
CA LYS A 22 -1.89 7.36 16.84
C LYS A 22 -2.44 6.02 17.30
N GLU A 23 -3.76 5.87 17.31
CA GLU A 23 -4.43 4.64 17.72
C GLU A 23 -4.38 3.61 16.59
N MET A 24 -3.97 2.39 16.93
CA MET A 24 -4.10 1.22 16.07
C MET A 24 -5.15 0.29 16.69
N SER A 25 -6.14 -0.10 15.91
CA SER A 25 -7.16 -1.07 16.33
C SER A 25 -6.88 -2.42 15.66
N LEU A 26 -6.84 -3.49 16.46
CA LEU A 26 -6.61 -4.86 15.99
C LEU A 26 -7.85 -5.72 16.22
N LEU A 27 -8.32 -6.41 15.17
CA LEU A 27 -9.30 -7.48 15.27
C LEU A 27 -8.59 -8.83 15.05
N LYS A 28 -8.57 -9.68 16.08
CA LYS A 28 -7.90 -11.00 16.07
C LYS A 28 -8.90 -12.10 15.75
N PHE A 29 -8.57 -12.96 14.81
CA PHE A 29 -9.37 -14.12 14.44
C PHE A 29 -8.77 -15.38 15.05
N ILE A 30 -9.59 -16.12 15.79
CA ILE A 30 -9.21 -17.35 16.48
C ILE A 30 -10.16 -18.46 16.05
N ASP A 31 -9.59 -19.52 15.50
CA ASP A 31 -10.26 -20.77 15.22
C ASP A 31 -10.19 -21.70 16.44
N ASN A 32 -11.23 -22.51 16.64
CA ASN A 32 -11.33 -23.40 17.80
C ASN A 32 -10.35 -24.59 17.74
N GLU A 33 -9.98 -25.04 16.54
CA GLU A 33 -9.07 -26.16 16.31
C GLU A 33 -7.62 -25.66 16.16
N TRP A 34 -7.42 -24.63 15.34
CA TRP A 34 -6.09 -24.17 14.92
C TRP A 34 -5.53 -23.01 15.75
N GLY A 35 -6.33 -22.44 16.64
CA GLY A 35 -5.97 -21.25 17.40
C GLY A 35 -5.98 -20.01 16.50
N PRO A 36 -5.07 -19.03 16.71
CA PRO A 36 -5.11 -17.81 15.92
C PRO A 36 -4.87 -18.04 14.41
N VAL A 37 -5.76 -17.53 13.57
CA VAL A 37 -5.72 -17.71 12.10
C VAL A 37 -5.54 -16.41 11.32
N GLY A 38 -5.69 -15.26 11.97
CA GLY A 38 -5.40 -13.99 11.30
C GLY A 38 -5.67 -12.75 12.14
N SER A 39 -5.41 -11.59 11.52
CA SER A 39 -5.70 -10.29 12.13
C SER A 39 -5.95 -9.20 11.09
N PHE A 40 -6.83 -8.25 11.43
CA PHE A 40 -6.94 -6.96 10.75
C PHE A 40 -6.40 -5.85 11.66
N ASN A 41 -5.58 -4.96 11.11
CA ASN A 41 -4.86 -3.91 11.83
C ASN A 41 -5.13 -2.55 11.18
N TRP A 42 -6.03 -1.75 11.74
CA TRP A 42 -6.35 -0.41 11.23
C TRP A 42 -5.42 0.64 11.86
N PHE A 43 -4.73 1.40 11.01
CA PHE A 43 -3.88 2.50 11.43
C PHE A 43 -3.75 3.55 10.32
N ALA A 44 -3.87 4.83 10.65
CA ALA A 44 -3.83 5.93 9.67
C ALA A 44 -2.38 6.28 9.28
N THR A 45 -1.96 5.88 8.08
CA THR A 45 -0.71 6.35 7.45
C THR A 45 -0.73 6.05 5.95
N HIS A 46 -0.28 6.98 5.11
CA HIS A 46 -0.16 6.73 3.67
C HIS A 46 0.83 5.61 3.38
N GLY A 47 0.56 4.86 2.30
CA GLY A 47 1.50 3.91 1.70
C GLY A 47 2.46 4.61 0.73
N THR A 48 3.21 5.60 1.21
CA THR A 48 4.10 6.48 0.42
C THR A 48 5.51 6.56 1.00
N SER A 49 5.99 5.48 1.62
CA SER A 49 7.40 5.39 2.04
C SER A 49 8.33 5.20 0.84
N MET A 50 7.89 4.43 -0.16
CA MET A 50 8.48 4.37 -1.49
C MET A 50 8.02 5.60 -2.28
N SER A 51 8.98 6.35 -2.83
CA SER A 51 8.69 7.60 -3.54
C SER A 51 8.19 7.36 -4.97
N ARG A 52 7.74 8.43 -5.62
CA ARG A 52 7.26 8.38 -7.03
C ARG A 52 8.32 7.94 -8.06
N THR A 53 9.61 7.93 -7.68
CA THR A 53 10.70 7.50 -8.57
C THR A 53 11.00 6.01 -8.47
N ASN A 54 10.41 5.33 -7.48
CA ASN A 54 10.44 3.88 -7.39
C ASN A 54 9.78 3.25 -8.63
N SER A 55 10.40 2.20 -9.16
CA SER A 55 9.90 1.44 -10.31
C SER A 55 9.61 -0.03 -9.98
N LEU A 56 9.72 -0.42 -8.70
CA LEU A 56 9.44 -1.77 -8.22
C LEU A 56 8.03 -1.84 -7.64
N ILE A 57 7.28 -2.88 -8.01
CA ILE A 57 5.98 -3.16 -7.39
C ILE A 57 6.22 -3.44 -5.90
N SER A 58 5.46 -2.78 -5.03
CA SER A 58 5.59 -2.87 -3.58
C SER A 58 4.23 -2.66 -2.91
N GLY A 59 3.99 -3.38 -1.82
CA GLY A 59 2.88 -3.08 -0.89
C GLY A 59 3.18 -1.93 0.08
N ASP A 60 4.32 -1.25 -0.11
CA ASP A 60 4.83 -0.15 0.72
C ASP A 60 4.94 -0.55 2.21
N ASN A 61 4.85 0.40 3.13
CA ASN A 61 5.07 0.19 4.55
C ASN A 61 4.01 -0.73 5.19
N LYS A 62 2.75 -0.70 4.71
CA LYS A 62 1.68 -1.59 5.19
C LYS A 62 1.85 -3.02 4.67
N GLY A 63 2.26 -3.19 3.41
CA GLY A 63 2.62 -4.49 2.86
C GLY A 63 3.83 -5.10 3.57
N ALA A 64 4.85 -4.30 3.86
CA ALA A 64 5.99 -4.72 4.68
C ALA A 64 5.53 -5.16 6.07
N ALA A 65 4.68 -4.38 6.74
CA ALA A 65 4.14 -4.75 8.06
C ALA A 65 3.35 -6.07 8.03
N ALA A 66 2.51 -6.27 7.00
CA ALA A 66 1.76 -7.50 6.78
C ALA A 66 2.69 -8.71 6.61
N ARG A 67 3.68 -8.60 5.72
CA ARG A 67 4.69 -9.64 5.47
C ARG A 67 5.47 -9.98 6.73
N PHE A 68 5.93 -8.97 7.48
CA PHE A 68 6.64 -9.17 8.75
C PHE A 68 5.77 -9.87 9.80
N MET A 69 4.48 -9.53 9.88
CA MET A 69 3.55 -10.16 10.81
C MET A 69 3.28 -11.63 10.48
N GLU A 70 3.05 -11.93 9.20
CA GLU A 70 2.90 -13.30 8.73
C GLU A 70 4.17 -14.13 8.95
N ASP A 71 5.35 -13.56 8.65
CA ASP A 71 6.63 -14.24 8.88
C ASP A 71 6.87 -14.54 10.35
N TRP A 72 6.60 -13.57 11.22
CA TRP A 72 6.70 -13.72 12.67
C TRP A 72 5.81 -14.85 13.18
N PHE A 73 4.56 -14.92 12.71
CA PHE A 73 3.60 -15.91 13.17
C PHE A 73 4.02 -17.33 12.77
N GLU A 74 4.39 -17.53 11.51
CA GLU A 74 4.83 -18.85 11.00
C GLU A 74 6.08 -19.37 11.73
N ARG A 75 7.03 -18.47 12.05
CA ARG A 75 8.25 -18.83 12.80
C ARG A 75 7.94 -19.23 14.24
N LYS A 76 7.03 -18.52 14.93
CA LYS A 76 6.60 -18.87 16.30
C LYS A 76 5.93 -20.25 16.35
N GLY A 77 5.16 -20.61 15.32
CA GLY A 77 4.56 -21.94 15.19
C GLY A 77 5.60 -23.06 15.04
N SER A 78 6.65 -22.82 14.25
CA SER A 78 7.74 -23.81 14.06
C SER A 78 8.49 -24.13 15.36
N VAL A 79 8.78 -23.12 16.19
CA VAL A 79 9.50 -23.32 17.48
C VAL A 79 8.67 -24.15 18.47
N ARG A 80 7.35 -23.93 18.55
CA ARG A 80 6.47 -24.72 19.45
C ARG A 80 6.33 -26.19 19.07
N THR A 81 6.67 -26.57 17.84
CA THR A 81 6.63 -27.97 17.39
C THR A 81 7.95 -28.69 17.70
N ASP A 82 9.04 -27.95 17.89
CA ASP A 82 10.41 -28.49 18.02
C ASP A 82 11.06 -28.27 19.41
N SER A 83 10.48 -27.47 20.33
CA SER A 83 11.03 -27.30 21.67
C SER A 83 9.99 -27.10 22.78
N ALA A 84 9.81 -28.14 23.60
CA ALA A 84 9.67 -27.94 25.03
C ALA A 84 11.02 -27.37 25.54
N GLU A 85 10.94 -26.32 26.35
CA GLU A 85 12.04 -25.58 26.99
C GLU A 85 12.87 -24.66 26.05
N PHE A 86 12.67 -23.34 26.21
CA PHE A 86 13.68 -22.33 26.56
C PHE A 86 13.07 -20.93 26.38
N GLU A 87 12.89 -20.22 27.50
CA GLU A 87 12.46 -18.81 27.53
C GLU A 87 13.65 -17.85 27.35
N SER A 88 13.31 -16.68 26.81
CA SER A 88 14.04 -15.39 26.79
C SER A 88 15.37 -15.31 26.04
N ASP A 89 15.35 -14.72 24.84
CA ASP A 89 16.24 -13.61 24.48
C ASP A 89 15.63 -12.76 23.35
N GLU A 90 15.79 -11.43 23.42
CA GLU A 90 15.27 -10.46 22.45
C GLU A 90 16.08 -10.51 21.14
N GLY A 91 15.72 -11.44 20.24
CA GLY A 91 16.22 -11.52 18.87
C GLY A 91 15.22 -12.22 17.97
N LEU A 92 14.94 -11.66 16.79
CA LEU A 92 13.99 -12.22 15.81
C LEU A 92 14.37 -13.69 15.48
N PRO A 93 13.50 -14.69 15.73
CA PRO A 93 13.87 -16.11 15.63
C PRO A 93 13.97 -16.67 14.19
N ARG A 94 14.84 -17.67 14.02
CA ARG A 94 15.40 -18.26 12.76
C ARG A 94 14.36 -19.06 11.93
N ARG A 95 14.50 -19.06 10.59
CA ARG A 95 13.59 -19.72 9.62
C ARG A 95 14.07 -21.08 9.09
N ILE A 96 15.16 -21.63 9.62
CA ILE A 96 15.66 -22.97 9.29
C ILE A 96 15.93 -23.68 10.62
N SER A 97 15.24 -24.79 10.88
CA SER A 97 15.42 -25.63 12.06
C SER A 97 16.87 -26.11 12.15
N ASN A 98 17.51 -26.00 13.32
CA ASN A 98 18.86 -26.51 13.57
C ASN A 98 18.95 -28.07 13.58
N ILE A 99 17.99 -28.79 13.00
CA ILE A 99 17.93 -30.27 13.01
C ILE A 99 18.66 -30.84 11.78
N ILE A 100 19.83 -30.31 11.46
CA ILE A 100 20.67 -30.83 10.38
C ILE A 100 22.10 -30.88 10.95
N PRO A 101 22.84 -31.99 10.73
CA PRO A 101 24.18 -32.13 11.28
C PRO A 101 24.98 -30.88 10.91
N THR A 102 25.49 -30.22 11.94
CA THR A 102 26.41 -29.10 11.82
C THR A 102 27.52 -29.52 10.86
N LEU A 103 27.47 -29.08 9.61
CA LEU A 103 28.68 -28.74 8.88
C LEU A 103 29.32 -27.64 9.73
N HIS A 104 30.16 -28.05 10.66
CA HIS A 104 31.04 -27.14 11.40
C HIS A 104 31.68 -26.22 10.37
N ASP A 105 31.46 -24.91 10.53
CA ASP A 105 32.35 -23.73 10.40
C ASP A 105 33.61 -23.76 9.51
N ASN A 106 33.84 -24.79 8.71
CA ASN A 106 34.96 -24.88 7.82
C ASN A 106 34.59 -24.14 6.55
N HIS A 107 34.76 -22.83 6.61
CA HIS A 107 34.60 -21.91 5.50
C HIS A 107 35.22 -22.44 4.19
N HIS A 108 36.33 -23.17 4.29
CA HIS A 108 36.98 -23.81 3.15
C HIS A 108 36.11 -24.88 2.49
N GLU A 109 35.47 -25.77 3.26
CA GLU A 109 34.56 -26.81 2.73
C GLU A 109 33.32 -26.20 2.10
N LEU A 110 32.76 -25.13 2.68
CA LEU A 110 31.62 -24.42 2.10
C LEU A 110 32.00 -23.76 0.76
N LEU A 111 33.21 -23.22 0.65
CA LEU A 111 33.74 -22.66 -0.59
C LEU A 111 33.97 -23.73 -1.65
N GLU A 112 34.56 -24.88 -1.29
CA GLU A 112 34.72 -26.00 -2.21
C GLU A 112 33.36 -26.52 -2.71
N LEU A 113 32.39 -26.65 -1.80
CA LEU A 113 31.03 -27.05 -2.14
C LEU A 113 30.37 -26.04 -3.07
N ALA A 114 30.44 -24.74 -2.76
CA ALA A 114 29.90 -23.68 -3.62
C ALA A 114 30.57 -23.67 -5.01
N ALA A 115 31.89 -23.85 -5.08
CA ALA A 115 32.65 -23.89 -6.32
C ALA A 115 32.22 -25.03 -7.26
N SER A 116 31.69 -26.13 -6.72
CA SER A 116 31.15 -27.25 -7.50
C SER A 116 29.86 -26.92 -8.27
N PHE A 117 29.17 -25.83 -7.93
CA PHE A 117 27.93 -25.39 -8.57
C PHE A 117 28.13 -24.10 -9.37
N GLN A 118 28.49 -24.25 -10.64
CA GLN A 118 28.56 -23.14 -11.60
C GLN A 118 27.20 -22.87 -12.26
N SER A 119 27.00 -21.65 -12.77
CA SER A 119 25.80 -21.28 -13.54
C SER A 119 25.65 -22.17 -14.78
N PRO A 120 24.59 -23.00 -14.88
CA PRO A 120 24.29 -23.73 -16.11
C PRO A 120 23.65 -22.80 -17.16
N PRO A 121 23.61 -23.22 -18.45
CA PRO A 121 22.75 -22.57 -19.44
C PRO A 121 21.28 -22.56 -19.01
N GLY A 122 20.58 -21.49 -19.37
CA GLY A 122 19.15 -21.33 -19.22
C GLY A 122 18.41 -22.45 -19.96
N ARG A 123 17.33 -22.93 -19.34
CA ARG A 123 16.60 -24.11 -19.82
C ARG A 123 15.10 -23.87 -19.91
N PRO A 124 14.38 -24.58 -20.80
CA PRO A 124 12.92 -24.57 -20.80
C PRO A 124 12.36 -24.95 -19.43
N ALA A 125 11.25 -24.32 -19.07
CA ALA A 125 10.49 -24.64 -17.87
C ALA A 125 9.01 -24.83 -18.21
N THR A 126 8.26 -25.41 -17.28
CA THR A 126 6.80 -25.43 -17.38
C THR A 126 6.22 -24.22 -16.65
N LYS A 127 5.01 -23.79 -17.03
CA LYS A 127 4.31 -22.69 -16.35
C LYS A 127 4.18 -22.92 -14.83
N THR A 128 3.98 -24.16 -14.41
CA THR A 128 3.80 -24.53 -13.00
C THR A 128 5.12 -24.63 -12.22
N SER A 129 6.28 -24.55 -12.88
CA SER A 129 7.58 -24.69 -12.22
C SER A 129 7.86 -23.60 -11.20
N SER A 130 7.44 -22.35 -11.47
CA SER A 130 7.58 -21.24 -10.51
C SER A 130 6.63 -21.40 -9.33
N VAL A 131 5.36 -21.75 -9.59
CA VAL A 131 4.32 -22.02 -8.58
C VAL A 131 4.74 -23.12 -7.62
N ALA A 132 5.24 -24.24 -8.13
CA ALA A 132 5.67 -25.39 -7.31
C ALA A 132 6.89 -25.06 -6.42
N ARG A 133 7.65 -24.02 -6.75
CA ARG A 133 8.89 -23.65 -6.07
C ARG A 133 8.77 -22.40 -5.19
N ARG A 134 7.64 -21.69 -5.21
CA ARG A 134 7.38 -20.51 -4.36
C ARG A 134 7.56 -20.85 -2.87
N VAL A 135 8.15 -19.95 -2.09
CA VAL A 135 8.50 -20.21 -0.67
C VAL A 135 7.25 -20.45 0.15
N ARG A 136 6.22 -19.61 -0.05
CA ARG A 136 4.92 -19.66 0.65
C ARG A 136 3.80 -20.20 -0.24
N GLY A 137 4.10 -21.20 -1.07
CA GLY A 137 3.13 -21.80 -2.00
C GLY A 137 2.02 -22.61 -1.31
N ALA A 138 0.80 -22.50 -1.83
CA ALA A 138 -0.40 -23.17 -1.29
C ALA A 138 -0.30 -24.71 -1.20
N LEU A 139 0.60 -25.32 -1.98
CA LEU A 139 0.83 -26.76 -2.01
C LEU A 139 1.63 -27.30 -0.81
N ARG A 140 2.23 -26.44 0.03
CA ARG A 140 3.11 -26.87 1.13
C ARG A 140 2.37 -27.30 2.41
N GLN A 141 1.17 -26.79 2.68
CA GLN A 141 0.39 -27.13 3.88
C GLN A 141 -1.12 -27.13 3.58
N VAL A 142 -1.62 -28.23 3.01
CA VAL A 142 -3.01 -28.33 2.55
C VAL A 142 -4.03 -28.38 3.70
N ASN A 143 -3.61 -28.84 4.89
CA ASN A 143 -4.54 -29.17 5.98
C ASN A 143 -4.58 -28.14 7.13
N LYS A 144 -3.78 -27.07 7.08
CA LYS A 144 -3.74 -26.03 8.11
C LYS A 144 -4.05 -24.67 7.48
N PRO A 145 -4.97 -23.86 8.05
CA PRO A 145 -5.20 -22.51 7.55
C PRO A 145 -3.93 -21.68 7.69
N ARG A 146 -3.52 -21.05 6.60
CA ARG A 146 -2.39 -20.12 6.60
C ARG A 146 -2.78 -18.87 7.40
N PHE A 147 -1.88 -18.40 8.24
CA PHE A 147 -2.10 -17.14 8.95
C PHE A 147 -2.10 -15.97 7.97
N VAL A 148 -3.13 -15.13 8.05
CA VAL A 148 -3.27 -13.92 7.21
C VAL A 148 -3.35 -12.68 8.10
N SER A 149 -2.51 -11.69 7.81
CA SER A 149 -2.58 -10.40 8.50
C SER A 149 -2.74 -9.24 7.52
N ALA A 150 -3.83 -8.49 7.66
CA ALA A 150 -4.07 -7.29 6.87
C ALA A 150 -3.73 -6.04 7.69
N PHE A 151 -3.00 -5.10 7.09
CA PHE A 151 -2.79 -3.75 7.61
C PHE A 151 -3.68 -2.79 6.83
N CYS A 152 -4.84 -2.50 7.40
CA CYS A 152 -5.90 -1.73 6.77
C CYS A 152 -5.60 -0.23 6.85
N GLN A 153 -6.11 0.51 5.86
CA GLN A 153 -6.15 1.97 5.90
C GLN A 153 -7.25 2.48 6.82
N SER A 154 -7.10 3.72 7.27
CA SER A 154 -8.08 4.46 8.07
C SER A 154 -8.25 5.86 7.46
N ASN A 155 -8.44 6.90 8.27
CA ASN A 155 -8.42 8.30 7.86
C ASN A 155 -6.98 8.83 7.72
N CYS A 156 -6.29 8.38 6.67
CA CYS A 156 -4.88 8.72 6.40
C CYS A 156 -4.65 9.99 5.58
N GLY A 157 -5.69 10.69 5.13
CA GLY A 157 -5.62 11.69 4.06
C GLY A 157 -4.62 12.83 4.26
N ASP A 158 -4.23 13.14 5.50
CA ASP A 158 -3.20 14.15 5.80
C ASP A 158 -2.00 13.61 6.60
N VAL A 159 -1.81 12.29 6.62
CA VAL A 159 -0.82 11.55 7.42
C VAL A 159 0.24 10.89 6.55
N SER A 160 1.45 11.44 6.58
CA SER A 160 2.62 10.92 5.84
C SER A 160 3.45 9.93 6.68
N PRO A 161 4.02 8.87 6.08
CA PRO A 161 5.01 8.00 6.73
C PRO A 161 6.42 8.62 6.76
N ASN A 162 6.64 9.77 6.10
CA ASN A 162 7.92 10.47 6.02
C ASN A 162 8.16 11.36 7.24
N VAL A 163 8.40 10.69 8.38
CA VAL A 163 8.35 11.28 9.73
C VAL A 163 9.47 12.26 10.10
N LEU A 164 10.52 12.41 9.28
CA LEU A 164 11.60 13.36 9.60
C LEU A 164 11.25 14.81 9.23
N GLY A 165 10.13 15.02 8.52
CA GLY A 165 9.70 16.33 8.05
C GLY A 165 10.01 16.54 6.56
N ALA A 166 9.60 17.70 6.05
CA ALA A 166 9.75 18.07 4.65
C ALA A 166 10.86 19.11 4.46
N PHE A 167 11.76 18.83 3.51
CA PHE A 167 12.95 19.64 3.26
C PHE A 167 13.17 19.87 1.76
N CYS A 168 13.80 20.99 1.47
CA CYS A 168 14.26 21.34 0.15
C CYS A 168 15.47 20.48 -0.24
N THR A 169 15.41 19.78 -1.37
CA THR A 169 16.46 18.86 -1.80
C THR A 169 17.74 19.56 -2.24
N ASP A 170 17.67 20.83 -2.62
CA ASP A 170 18.79 21.66 -3.08
C ASP A 170 19.56 22.33 -1.93
N THR A 171 18.84 22.87 -0.94
CA THR A 171 19.41 23.67 0.15
C THR A 171 19.48 22.91 1.48
N GLY A 172 18.70 21.84 1.64
CA GLY A 172 18.54 21.11 2.90
C GLY A 172 17.70 21.82 3.96
N LEU A 173 17.19 23.03 3.68
CA LEU A 173 16.34 23.79 4.58
C LEU A 173 14.92 23.19 4.68
N PRO A 174 14.20 23.41 5.78
CA PRO A 174 12.77 23.05 5.86
C PRO A 174 11.96 23.72 4.76
N CYS A 175 10.99 23.01 4.20
CA CYS A 175 10.06 23.62 3.25
C CYS A 175 9.19 24.70 3.90
N ASP A 176 8.64 25.59 3.08
CA ASP A 176 7.58 26.49 3.51
C ASP A 176 6.38 25.73 4.09
N PHE A 177 5.92 26.16 5.28
CA PHE A 177 4.90 25.47 6.05
C PHE A 177 3.52 25.50 5.39
N ASN A 178 3.16 26.63 4.77
CA ASN A 178 1.80 26.85 4.27
C ASN A 178 1.58 26.31 2.85
N HIS A 179 2.61 26.34 2.00
CA HIS A 179 2.50 25.98 0.59
C HIS A 179 3.37 24.79 0.19
N SER A 180 4.22 24.28 1.10
CA SER A 180 5.15 23.19 0.81
C SER A 180 6.06 23.48 -0.39
N THR A 181 6.74 24.63 -0.32
CA THR A 181 7.62 25.11 -1.40
C THR A 181 9.03 25.40 -0.92
N CYS A 182 9.95 25.44 -1.88
CA CYS A 182 11.36 25.79 -1.77
C CYS A 182 11.63 26.89 -2.80
N GLY A 183 11.97 28.10 -2.34
CA GLY A 183 12.07 29.27 -3.22
C GLY A 183 10.77 29.56 -4.00
N GLY A 184 9.61 29.22 -3.44
CA GLY A 184 8.31 29.35 -4.10
C GLY A 184 8.00 28.26 -5.14
N LYS A 185 8.73 27.16 -5.16
CA LYS A 185 8.48 26.01 -6.05
C LYS A 185 8.27 24.73 -5.26
N ASN A 186 7.31 23.89 -5.64
CA ASN A 186 6.98 22.66 -4.91
C ASN A 186 7.89 21.49 -5.28
N GLU A 187 8.51 21.50 -6.48
CA GLU A 187 9.17 20.33 -7.07
C GLU A 187 10.40 19.85 -6.29
N LEU A 188 10.95 20.69 -5.41
CA LEU A 188 12.11 20.40 -4.57
C LEU A 188 11.74 20.12 -3.11
N CYS A 189 10.47 20.25 -2.73
CA CYS A 189 10.02 20.02 -1.36
C CYS A 189 9.61 18.56 -1.15
N TYR A 190 10.44 17.78 -0.44
CA TYR A 190 10.19 16.36 -0.18
C TYR A 190 10.18 16.03 1.30
N GLY A 191 9.20 15.20 1.69
CA GLY A 191 9.18 14.50 2.97
C GLY A 191 10.32 13.48 3.03
N ARG A 192 10.96 13.36 4.21
CA ARG A 192 12.03 12.39 4.45
C ARG A 192 11.58 11.28 5.39
N GLY A 193 11.67 10.04 4.92
CA GLY A 193 11.49 8.85 5.74
C GLY A 193 12.62 8.64 6.75
N PRO A 194 12.43 7.78 7.75
CA PRO A 194 13.41 7.54 8.81
C PRO A 194 14.70 6.84 8.33
N GLY A 195 14.70 6.25 7.13
CA GLY A 195 15.87 5.64 6.50
C GLY A 195 16.52 6.53 5.43
N TYR A 196 16.12 7.80 5.31
CA TYR A 196 16.61 8.71 4.27
C TYR A 196 18.16 8.71 4.19
N PRO A 197 18.75 8.65 2.97
CA PRO A 197 18.08 8.74 1.66
C PRO A 197 17.54 7.41 1.11
N ASP A 198 17.60 6.31 1.86
CA ASP A 198 17.10 5.00 1.44
C ASP A 198 15.59 4.84 1.72
N GLU A 199 14.79 4.88 0.66
CA GLU A 199 13.33 4.67 0.73
C GLU A 199 12.94 3.23 1.08
N PHE A 200 13.76 2.23 0.72
CA PHE A 200 13.53 0.85 1.13
C PHE A 200 13.74 0.70 2.63
N GLU A 201 14.81 1.31 3.16
CA GLU A 201 15.06 1.32 4.61
C GLU A 201 13.97 2.10 5.35
N SER A 202 13.51 3.23 4.81
CA SER A 202 12.38 3.98 5.33
C SER A 202 11.11 3.13 5.40
N THR A 203 10.79 2.43 4.31
CA THR A 203 9.65 1.51 4.22
C THR A 203 9.77 0.37 5.23
N ARG A 204 10.97 -0.22 5.38
CA ARG A 204 11.26 -1.26 6.35
C ARG A 204 11.01 -0.79 7.78
N ILE A 205 11.55 0.37 8.16
CA ILE A 205 11.42 0.94 9.51
C ILE A 205 9.96 1.28 9.83
N ILE A 206 9.23 1.92 8.91
CA ILE A 206 7.82 2.27 9.13
C ILE A 206 6.94 1.02 9.19
N GLY A 207 7.19 0.04 8.32
CA GLY A 207 6.51 -1.26 8.36
C GLY A 207 6.78 -2.01 9.66
N GLU A 208 8.04 -2.03 10.12
CA GLU A 208 8.44 -2.67 11.39
C GLU A 208 7.77 -2.01 12.60
N ARG A 209 7.63 -0.68 12.63
CA ARG A 209 6.91 0.03 13.71
C ARG A 209 5.44 -0.39 13.78
N GLN A 210 4.76 -0.47 12.64
CA GLN A 210 3.38 -0.93 12.56
C GLN A 210 3.26 -2.40 13.00
N PHE A 211 4.13 -3.26 12.47
CA PHE A 211 4.22 -4.68 12.82
C PHE A 211 4.41 -4.91 14.32
N LYS A 212 5.38 -4.24 14.95
CA LYS A 212 5.66 -4.39 16.39
C LYS A 212 4.44 -4.05 17.24
N LYS A 213 3.74 -2.96 16.89
CA LYS A 213 2.50 -2.58 17.60
C LYS A 213 1.39 -3.60 17.38
N ALA A 214 1.23 -4.11 16.16
CA ALA A 214 0.26 -5.16 15.87
C ALA A 214 0.55 -6.44 16.67
N VAL A 215 1.81 -6.86 16.79
CA VAL A 215 2.21 -8.02 17.62
C VAL A 215 1.89 -7.79 19.10
N GLU A 216 2.19 -6.60 19.62
CA GLU A 216 1.83 -6.22 21.00
C GLU A 216 0.32 -6.36 21.24
N LEU A 217 -0.51 -5.76 20.37
CA LEU A 217 -1.96 -5.86 20.44
C LEU A 217 -2.46 -7.30 20.26
N PHE A 218 -1.85 -8.07 19.37
CA PHE A 218 -2.27 -9.44 19.05
C PHE A 218 -2.03 -10.40 20.23
N ASN A 219 -0.91 -10.24 20.92
CA ASN A 219 -0.59 -11.01 22.12
C ASN A 219 -1.37 -10.52 23.34
N GLY A 220 -1.66 -9.22 23.44
CA GLY A 220 -2.42 -8.62 24.54
C GLY A 220 -3.95 -8.63 24.40
N ALA A 221 -4.48 -9.03 23.24
CA ALA A 221 -5.91 -9.04 22.96
C ALA A 221 -6.68 -9.93 23.95
N SER A 222 -7.56 -9.32 24.76
CA SER A 222 -8.34 -9.97 25.82
C SER A 222 -9.86 -9.76 25.68
N GLU A 223 -10.29 -8.70 25.00
CA GLU A 223 -11.71 -8.43 24.76
C GLU A 223 -12.23 -9.31 23.63
N GLN A 224 -13.15 -10.24 23.95
CA GLN A 224 -13.82 -11.05 22.95
C GLN A 224 -14.94 -10.27 22.29
N ILE A 225 -14.91 -10.17 20.95
CA ILE A 225 -15.99 -9.56 20.20
C ILE A 225 -17.22 -10.47 20.20
N LYS A 226 -18.37 -9.94 20.63
CA LYS A 226 -19.64 -10.69 20.82
C LYS A 226 -20.82 -9.96 20.21
N GLY A 227 -21.73 -10.71 19.62
CA GLY A 227 -23.00 -10.22 19.08
C GLY A 227 -23.19 -10.59 17.61
N LYS A 228 -24.26 -10.09 17.01
CA LYS A 228 -24.60 -10.39 15.60
C LYS A 228 -23.64 -9.73 14.61
N VAL A 229 -23.59 -10.30 13.41
CA VAL A 229 -23.02 -9.67 12.22
C VAL A 229 -24.16 -9.03 11.43
N ASP A 230 -23.99 -7.78 11.01
CA ASP A 230 -25.02 -7.00 10.30
C ASP A 230 -24.36 -5.93 9.42
N PHE A 231 -25.05 -5.41 8.41
CA PHE A 231 -24.51 -4.36 7.55
C PHE A 231 -25.59 -3.47 6.95
N ARG A 232 -25.23 -2.24 6.57
CA ARG A 232 -26.02 -1.42 5.63
C ARG A 232 -25.11 -0.88 4.54
N HIS A 233 -25.63 -0.82 3.33
CA HIS A 233 -24.94 -0.34 2.15
C HIS A 233 -25.92 0.44 1.28
N THR A 234 -25.48 1.56 0.72
CA THR A 234 -26.26 2.33 -0.25
C THR A 234 -25.33 3.08 -1.20
N TYR A 235 -25.81 3.32 -2.42
CA TYR A 235 -25.19 4.23 -3.36
C TYR A 235 -25.85 5.60 -3.25
N ILE A 236 -25.06 6.66 -3.31
CA ILE A 236 -25.57 8.03 -3.16
C ILE A 236 -24.98 8.91 -4.25
N ASP A 237 -25.83 9.69 -4.91
CA ASP A 237 -25.38 10.72 -5.84
C ASP A 237 -24.90 11.95 -5.06
N PHE A 238 -23.59 12.17 -5.06
CA PHE A 238 -22.92 13.29 -4.39
C PHE A 238 -22.87 14.55 -5.26
N SER A 239 -23.40 14.54 -6.48
CA SER A 239 -23.32 15.71 -7.37
C SER A 239 -24.13 16.92 -6.85
N LYS A 240 -25.30 16.72 -6.25
CA LYS A 240 -26.16 17.80 -5.72
C LYS A 240 -26.93 17.38 -4.46
N LEU A 241 -26.30 16.59 -3.58
CA LEU A 241 -26.92 16.06 -2.37
C LEU A 241 -27.27 17.18 -1.39
N GLU A 242 -28.49 17.19 -0.88
CA GLU A 242 -28.93 18.13 0.15
C GLU A 242 -28.41 17.70 1.53
N VAL A 243 -27.77 18.65 2.23
CA VAL A 243 -27.12 18.42 3.52
C VAL A 243 -27.63 19.42 4.53
N ASN A 244 -28.12 18.92 5.67
CA ASN A 244 -28.52 19.75 6.80
C ASN A 244 -27.31 20.07 7.68
N VAL A 245 -26.88 21.32 7.71
CA VAL A 245 -25.80 21.80 8.57
C VAL A 245 -26.35 22.72 9.65
N SER A 246 -25.87 22.53 10.89
CA SER A 246 -26.17 23.42 12.01
C SER A 246 -25.07 24.47 12.13
N SER A 247 -25.43 25.75 12.04
CA SER A 247 -24.51 26.87 12.30
C SER A 247 -25.16 27.84 13.28
N ASN A 248 -24.49 28.14 14.39
CA ASN A 248 -24.97 29.05 15.44
C ASN A 248 -26.40 28.75 15.94
N GLY A 249 -26.77 27.47 16.02
CA GLY A 249 -28.11 27.04 16.47
C GLY A 249 -29.22 27.09 15.41
N ALA A 250 -28.95 27.64 14.22
CA ALA A 250 -29.86 27.58 13.08
C ALA A 250 -29.51 26.41 12.15
N SER A 251 -30.53 25.67 11.70
CA SER A 251 -30.37 24.63 10.67
C SER A 251 -30.46 25.27 9.29
N LYS A 252 -29.45 25.05 8.45
CA LYS A 252 -29.42 25.50 7.05
C LYS A 252 -29.28 24.28 6.14
N VAL A 253 -30.06 24.24 5.07
CA VAL A 253 -29.87 23.28 3.99
C VAL A 253 -28.81 23.84 3.03
N VAL A 254 -27.75 23.08 2.82
CA VAL A 254 -26.71 23.33 1.82
C VAL A 254 -26.66 22.15 0.84
N LYS A 255 -25.89 22.28 -0.24
CA LYS A 255 -25.72 21.20 -1.23
C LYS A 255 -24.25 20.85 -1.40
N THR A 256 -23.98 19.59 -1.73
CA THR A 256 -22.72 19.23 -2.37
C THR A 256 -22.70 19.72 -3.81
N CYS A 257 -21.52 19.68 -4.44
CA CYS A 257 -21.29 20.17 -5.78
C CYS A 257 -20.95 19.02 -6.75
N PRO A 258 -21.21 19.17 -8.06
CA PRO A 258 -20.57 18.34 -9.07
C PRO A 258 -19.05 18.33 -8.85
N ALA A 259 -18.42 17.17 -9.07
CA ALA A 259 -17.00 16.98 -8.76
C ALA A 259 -16.11 18.03 -9.44
N ALA A 260 -15.16 18.61 -8.70
CA ALA A 260 -14.13 19.46 -9.27
C ALA A 260 -12.81 19.37 -8.49
N MET A 261 -11.70 19.45 -9.21
CA MET A 261 -10.34 19.50 -8.63
C MET A 261 -9.81 20.93 -8.68
N GLY A 262 -9.24 21.38 -7.56
CA GLY A 262 -8.66 22.71 -7.43
C GLY A 262 -7.24 22.82 -7.97
N PHE A 263 -6.68 24.03 -8.04
CA PHE A 263 -5.28 24.23 -8.44
C PHE A 263 -4.28 23.50 -7.51
N GLY A 264 -4.57 23.46 -6.20
CA GLY A 264 -3.75 22.74 -5.22
C GLY A 264 -3.61 21.24 -5.49
N PHE A 265 -4.51 20.61 -6.27
CA PHE A 265 -4.39 19.21 -6.68
C PHE A 265 -3.14 18.98 -7.53
N ALA A 266 -2.87 19.86 -8.50
CA ALA A 266 -1.72 19.69 -9.39
C ALA A 266 -0.37 19.98 -8.69
N ALA A 267 -0.39 20.55 -7.48
CA ALA A 267 0.80 20.76 -6.68
C ALA A 267 1.34 19.48 -6.02
N GLY A 268 0.56 18.40 -5.98
CA GLY A 268 0.91 17.18 -5.23
C GLY A 268 1.16 17.45 -3.74
N THR A 269 1.88 16.55 -3.08
CA THR A 269 2.21 16.65 -1.65
C THR A 269 3.71 16.61 -1.42
N THR A 270 4.15 16.72 -0.17
CA THR A 270 5.57 16.49 0.17
C THR A 270 5.99 15.04 -0.03
N ASP A 271 5.06 14.09 -0.11
CA ASP A 271 5.37 12.67 -0.39
C ASP A 271 5.53 12.38 -1.89
N GLY A 272 5.07 13.31 -2.72
CA GLY A 272 5.12 13.23 -4.18
C GLY A 272 4.73 14.59 -4.76
N PRO A 273 5.67 15.53 -4.89
CA PRO A 273 5.35 16.84 -5.39
C PRO A 273 4.91 16.77 -6.84
N GLY A 274 4.02 17.70 -7.19
CA GLY A 274 3.56 17.91 -8.55
C GLY A 274 4.67 18.46 -9.45
N ALA A 275 4.25 19.07 -10.55
CA ALA A 275 5.14 19.72 -11.49
C ALA A 275 4.61 21.12 -11.84
N PHE A 276 5.43 21.92 -12.52
CA PHE A 276 5.09 23.27 -12.95
C PHE A 276 4.91 24.24 -11.78
N ASP A 277 4.28 25.37 -12.04
CA ASP A 277 4.14 26.49 -11.11
C ASP A 277 2.99 26.33 -10.09
N PHE A 278 2.44 25.12 -9.94
CA PHE A 278 1.38 24.84 -8.96
C PHE A 278 1.93 24.83 -7.53
N ARG A 279 1.15 25.37 -6.60
CA ARG A 279 1.46 25.41 -5.17
C ARG A 279 0.27 24.92 -4.36
N GLN A 280 0.52 24.27 -3.22
CA GLN A 280 -0.55 23.97 -2.29
C GLN A 280 -1.04 25.27 -1.64
N GLY A 281 -2.34 25.37 -1.38
CA GLY A 281 -2.94 26.58 -0.83
C GLY A 281 -3.26 27.66 -1.86
N ASP A 282 -3.18 27.35 -3.15
CA ASP A 282 -3.59 28.29 -4.21
C ASP A 282 -5.12 28.40 -4.25
N ASP A 283 -5.64 29.55 -3.81
CA ASP A 283 -7.05 29.91 -3.79
C ASP A 283 -7.45 30.87 -4.94
N GLN A 284 -6.48 31.36 -5.72
CA GLN A 284 -6.72 32.30 -6.82
C GLN A 284 -6.71 31.62 -8.18
N GLY A 285 -5.76 30.72 -8.42
CA GLY A 285 -5.45 30.08 -9.69
C GLY A 285 -4.81 31.01 -10.72
N ASN A 286 -3.72 30.57 -11.36
CA ASN A 286 -2.99 31.38 -12.34
C ASN A 286 -3.79 31.58 -13.67
N PRO A 287 -3.55 32.67 -14.43
CA PRO A 287 -4.27 32.93 -15.69
C PRO A 287 -4.00 31.91 -16.80
N PHE A 288 -2.78 31.37 -16.88
CA PHE A 288 -2.38 30.44 -17.93
C PHE A 288 -3.16 29.11 -17.87
N TRP A 289 -3.22 28.48 -16.69
CA TRP A 289 -3.94 27.24 -16.49
C TRP A 289 -5.45 27.44 -16.52
N LYS A 290 -5.97 28.62 -16.19
CA LYS A 290 -7.38 28.97 -16.45
C LYS A 290 -7.70 28.92 -17.95
N LEU A 291 -6.80 29.40 -18.81
CA LEU A 291 -6.96 29.30 -20.27
C LEU A 291 -6.95 27.83 -20.74
N VAL A 292 -5.97 27.04 -20.27
CA VAL A 292 -5.88 25.60 -20.60
C VAL A 292 -7.12 24.83 -20.15
N ARG A 293 -7.59 25.08 -18.92
CA ARG A 293 -8.85 24.54 -18.39
C ARG A 293 -10.02 24.90 -19.30
N ASN A 294 -10.17 26.17 -19.68
CA ASN A 294 -11.30 26.63 -20.49
C ASN A 294 -11.31 26.00 -21.90
N LEU A 295 -10.15 25.57 -22.42
CA LEU A 295 -10.08 24.80 -23.67
C LEU A 295 -10.63 23.38 -23.50
N LEU A 296 -10.48 22.78 -22.32
CA LEU A 296 -11.03 21.46 -22.00
C LEU A 296 -12.52 21.54 -21.63
N LYS A 297 -12.85 22.34 -20.61
CA LYS A 297 -14.20 22.61 -20.10
C LYS A 297 -14.18 23.85 -19.22
N THR A 298 -14.92 24.88 -19.60
CA THR A 298 -15.12 26.09 -18.78
C THR A 298 -16.16 25.80 -17.70
N PRO A 299 -15.84 25.97 -16.40
CA PRO A 299 -16.82 25.87 -15.32
C PRO A 299 -17.84 27.00 -15.40
N ASP A 300 -19.11 26.70 -15.14
CA ASP A 300 -20.16 27.72 -15.08
C ASP A 300 -20.19 28.45 -13.71
N GLU A 301 -21.01 29.49 -13.61
CA GLU A 301 -21.12 30.32 -12.39
C GLU A 301 -21.69 29.54 -11.19
N GLU A 302 -22.61 28.59 -11.42
CA GLU A 302 -23.19 27.75 -10.35
C GLU A 302 -22.10 26.86 -9.74
N GLN A 303 -21.29 26.23 -10.59
CA GLN A 303 -20.21 25.34 -10.18
C GLN A 303 -19.09 26.12 -9.47
N ILE A 304 -18.71 27.29 -9.99
CA ILE A 304 -17.73 28.16 -9.33
C ILE A 304 -18.23 28.60 -7.96
N ALA A 305 -19.49 29.02 -7.84
CA ALA A 305 -20.08 29.47 -6.58
C ALA A 305 -20.18 28.32 -5.57
N CYS A 306 -20.57 27.12 -6.01
CA CYS A 306 -20.70 25.95 -5.14
C CYS A 306 -19.34 25.51 -4.57
N GLN A 307 -18.28 25.55 -5.38
CA GLN A 307 -16.96 25.06 -4.99
C GLN A 307 -16.14 26.06 -4.16
N GLN A 308 -16.56 27.32 -4.00
CA GLN A 308 -15.81 28.34 -3.25
C GLN A 308 -15.31 27.84 -1.88
N PRO A 309 -14.06 28.18 -1.48
CA PRO A 309 -13.11 29.06 -2.17
C PRO A 309 -12.22 28.36 -3.22
N LYS A 310 -12.50 27.09 -3.59
CA LYS A 310 -11.65 26.33 -4.52
C LYS A 310 -11.60 26.99 -5.90
N PRO A 311 -10.41 27.39 -6.40
CA PRO A 311 -10.25 27.74 -7.80
C PRO A 311 -10.24 26.45 -8.61
N ILE A 312 -11.28 26.23 -9.41
CA ILE A 312 -11.42 25.00 -10.22
C ILE A 312 -10.33 24.94 -11.29
N LEU A 313 -9.51 23.89 -11.26
CA LEU A 313 -8.54 23.54 -12.31
C LEU A 313 -9.15 22.54 -13.29
N LEU A 314 -9.86 21.51 -12.81
CA LEU A 314 -10.55 20.51 -13.63
C LEU A 314 -11.99 20.36 -13.16
N ASP A 315 -12.94 20.56 -14.07
CA ASP A 315 -14.37 20.47 -13.79
C ASP A 315 -14.91 19.06 -14.06
N THR A 316 -14.36 18.08 -13.35
CA THR A 316 -14.50 16.66 -13.68
C THR A 316 -15.93 16.12 -13.60
N GLY A 317 -16.79 16.75 -12.81
CA GLY A 317 -18.22 16.46 -12.72
C GLY A 317 -18.99 16.81 -13.99
N GLU A 318 -18.50 17.80 -14.74
CA GLU A 318 -19.11 18.30 -15.99
C GLU A 318 -18.34 17.85 -17.26
N MET A 319 -17.31 17.02 -17.08
CA MET A 319 -16.53 16.41 -18.17
C MET A 319 -17.02 14.97 -18.43
N LYS A 320 -17.74 14.79 -19.55
CA LYS A 320 -18.49 13.55 -19.87
C LYS A 320 -17.93 12.75 -21.05
N LEU A 321 -16.93 13.28 -21.77
CA LEU A 321 -16.35 12.65 -22.96
C LEU A 321 -14.91 12.20 -22.69
N PRO A 322 -14.51 10.99 -23.10
CA PRO A 322 -15.33 9.92 -23.72
C PRO A 322 -16.30 9.22 -22.75
N TYR A 323 -16.13 9.42 -21.45
CA TYR A 323 -17.00 8.97 -20.35
C TYR A 323 -16.77 9.91 -19.14
N ASP A 324 -17.49 9.71 -18.04
CA ASP A 324 -17.35 10.51 -16.82
C ASP A 324 -15.91 10.50 -16.26
N TRP A 325 -15.37 11.67 -15.94
CA TRP A 325 -13.99 11.83 -15.44
C TRP A 325 -13.87 11.65 -13.92
N ALA A 326 -14.98 11.74 -13.19
CA ALA A 326 -15.06 11.48 -11.76
C ALA A 326 -16.40 10.81 -11.42
N PRO A 327 -16.44 9.91 -10.42
CA PRO A 327 -17.68 9.28 -10.01
C PRO A 327 -18.62 10.32 -9.36
N SER A 328 -19.89 10.33 -9.73
CA SER A 328 -20.94 11.07 -8.99
C SER A 328 -21.65 10.18 -7.97
N ILE A 329 -21.77 8.88 -8.27
CA ILE A 329 -22.46 7.89 -7.45
C ILE A 329 -21.43 7.16 -6.58
N LEU A 330 -21.56 7.30 -5.26
CA LEU A 330 -20.61 6.76 -4.28
C LEU A 330 -21.25 5.68 -3.40
N PRO A 331 -20.63 4.49 -3.28
CA PRO A 331 -21.01 3.48 -2.30
C PRO A 331 -20.52 3.87 -0.90
N ILE A 332 -21.43 3.90 0.07
CA ILE A 332 -21.09 3.95 1.49
C ILE A 332 -21.62 2.72 2.21
N GLN A 333 -20.87 2.24 3.20
CA GLN A 333 -21.21 1.01 3.91
C GLN A 333 -20.80 1.07 5.38
N ILE A 334 -21.66 0.53 6.24
CA ILE A 334 -21.38 0.25 7.65
C ILE A 334 -21.47 -1.25 7.87
N LEU A 335 -20.43 -1.84 8.48
CA LEU A 335 -20.38 -3.25 8.85
C LEU A 335 -20.34 -3.35 10.37
N ARG A 336 -21.13 -4.25 10.96
CA ARG A 336 -21.13 -4.57 12.39
C ARG A 336 -20.70 -6.01 12.59
N ILE A 337 -19.76 -6.21 13.49
CA ILE A 337 -19.34 -7.50 14.03
C ILE A 337 -19.40 -7.37 15.55
N GLY A 338 -20.52 -7.78 16.15
CA GLY A 338 -20.72 -7.60 17.60
C GLY A 338 -20.74 -6.12 18.00
N GLN A 339 -19.78 -5.71 18.85
CA GLN A 339 -19.53 -4.31 19.21
C GLN A 339 -18.40 -3.64 18.41
N PHE A 340 -17.85 -4.30 17.39
CA PHE A 340 -16.88 -3.73 16.46
C PHE A 340 -17.58 -3.27 15.18
N VAL A 341 -17.43 -2.00 14.81
CA VAL A 341 -18.10 -1.39 13.67
C VAL A 341 -17.09 -0.76 12.72
N ILE A 342 -17.23 -1.06 11.43
CA ILE A 342 -16.36 -0.59 10.36
C ILE A 342 -17.14 0.37 9.48
N LEU A 343 -16.59 1.58 9.30
CA LEU A 343 -17.12 2.60 8.40
C LEU A 343 -16.32 2.57 7.10
N SER A 344 -16.91 1.99 6.05
CA SER A 344 -16.28 1.85 4.75
C SER A 344 -16.51 3.09 3.90
N VAL A 345 -15.47 3.91 3.73
CA VAL A 345 -15.55 5.21 3.04
C VAL A 345 -14.78 5.17 1.71
N PRO A 346 -15.36 5.68 0.61
CA PRO A 346 -14.76 5.60 -0.72
C PRO A 346 -13.77 6.75 -1.01
N GLY A 347 -12.92 7.10 -0.04
CA GLY A 347 -11.95 8.19 -0.19
C GLY A 347 -10.95 8.29 0.95
N GLU A 348 -10.12 9.32 0.88
CA GLU A 348 -9.01 9.63 1.79
C GLU A 348 -9.44 10.71 2.80
N PHE A 349 -9.98 10.29 3.95
CA PHE A 349 -10.39 11.23 5.00
C PHE A 349 -9.16 11.78 5.72
N THR A 350 -9.10 13.09 5.94
CA THR A 350 -8.11 13.70 6.84
C THR A 350 -8.32 13.25 8.28
N THR A 351 -7.33 13.52 9.12
CA THR A 351 -7.35 13.19 10.54
C THR A 351 -8.62 13.72 11.22
N MET A 352 -8.92 15.01 11.09
CA MET A 352 -10.10 15.59 11.75
C MET A 352 -11.41 15.18 11.08
N ALA A 353 -11.44 15.02 9.76
CA ALA A 353 -12.61 14.51 9.06
C ALA A 353 -13.01 13.12 9.56
N GLY A 354 -12.03 12.22 9.71
CA GLY A 354 -12.25 10.89 10.25
C GLY A 354 -12.71 10.89 11.71
N ARG A 355 -12.12 11.75 12.55
CA ARG A 355 -12.56 11.94 13.96
C ARG A 355 -14.03 12.33 14.04
N ARG A 356 -14.44 13.38 13.31
CA ARG A 356 -15.83 13.85 13.30
C ARG A 356 -16.81 12.76 12.86
N LEU A 357 -16.47 12.01 11.81
CA LEU A 357 -17.31 10.90 11.34
C LEU A 357 -17.44 9.79 12.40
N ARG A 358 -16.31 9.34 12.97
CA ARG A 358 -16.32 8.30 14.01
C ARG A 358 -17.12 8.73 15.24
N ASP A 359 -16.94 9.95 15.71
CA ASP A 359 -17.60 10.45 16.93
C ASP A 359 -19.12 10.52 16.76
N VAL A 360 -19.60 11.02 15.62
CA VAL A 360 -21.04 11.09 15.33
C VAL A 360 -21.65 9.69 15.24
N VAL A 361 -21.01 8.78 14.52
CA VAL A 361 -21.51 7.40 14.40
C VAL A 361 -21.47 6.67 15.74
N LYS A 362 -20.37 6.81 16.50
CA LYS A 362 -20.25 6.23 17.85
C LYS A 362 -21.32 6.75 18.79
N THR A 363 -21.68 8.04 18.69
CA THR A 363 -22.77 8.64 19.49
C THR A 363 -24.12 7.99 19.16
N VAL A 364 -24.42 7.76 17.88
CA VAL A 364 -25.65 7.05 17.47
C VAL A 364 -25.67 5.62 17.98
N LEU A 365 -24.56 4.89 17.80
CA LEU A 365 -24.44 3.48 18.20
C LEU A 365 -24.51 3.28 19.71
N SER A 366 -24.02 4.24 20.50
CA SER A 366 -24.12 4.21 21.96
C SER A 366 -25.56 4.24 22.49
N GLY A 367 -26.53 4.61 21.64
CA GLY A 367 -27.95 4.54 21.96
C GLY A 367 -28.54 3.12 21.92
N ASP A 368 -27.88 2.16 21.27
CA ASP A 368 -28.33 0.76 21.19
C ASP A 368 -27.80 -0.04 22.40
N LYS A 369 -28.70 -0.35 23.34
CA LYS A 369 -28.37 -1.20 24.49
C LYS A 369 -27.83 -2.59 24.08
N GLY A 370 -28.16 -3.06 22.88
CA GLY A 370 -27.68 -4.32 22.32
C GLY A 370 -26.25 -4.29 21.77
N LEU A 371 -25.62 -3.13 21.61
CA LEU A 371 -24.18 -3.02 21.31
C LEU A 371 -23.30 -3.06 22.58
N GLY A 372 -23.89 -2.89 23.76
CA GLY A 372 -23.15 -2.77 25.02
C GLY A 372 -22.45 -1.40 25.15
N SER A 373 -21.71 -1.20 26.24
CA SER A 373 -21.09 0.09 26.56
C SER A 373 -19.76 0.35 25.82
N ASN A 374 -19.12 -0.67 25.25
CA ASN A 374 -17.79 -0.56 24.66
C ASN A 374 -17.83 -0.78 23.13
N VAL A 375 -18.34 0.21 22.40
CA VAL A 375 -18.39 0.18 20.93
C VAL A 375 -17.08 0.68 20.33
N HIS A 376 -16.47 -0.17 19.51
CA HIS A 376 -15.27 0.15 18.73
C HIS A 376 -15.69 0.56 17.32
N VAL A 377 -15.29 1.75 16.88
CA VAL A 377 -15.61 2.27 15.54
C VAL A 377 -14.32 2.59 14.80
N VAL A 378 -14.07 1.88 13.71
CA VAL A 378 -12.91 2.12 12.83
C VAL A 378 -13.38 2.66 11.48
N ILE A 379 -12.52 3.46 10.84
CA ILE A 379 -12.71 3.85 9.43
C ILE A 379 -11.90 2.89 8.58
N ALA A 380 -12.50 2.38 7.51
CA ALA A 380 -11.82 1.74 6.41
C ALA A 380 -11.83 2.70 5.21
N GLY A 381 -10.72 3.43 5.03
CA GLY A 381 -10.52 4.32 3.89
C GLY A 381 -10.35 3.55 2.58
N LEU A 382 -10.47 4.24 1.44
CA LEU A 382 -10.27 3.67 0.09
C LEU A 382 -11.10 2.40 -0.17
N THR A 383 -12.33 2.34 0.33
CA THR A 383 -13.17 1.14 0.23
C THR A 383 -14.22 1.28 -0.88
N ASN A 384 -14.47 0.20 -1.62
CA ASN A 384 -15.46 0.06 -2.71
C ASN A 384 -15.19 0.89 -3.98
N THR A 385 -14.93 2.19 -3.88
CA THR A 385 -14.49 3.06 -4.99
C THR A 385 -13.53 4.13 -4.46
N TYR A 386 -13.07 5.03 -5.34
CA TYR A 386 -12.18 6.12 -4.98
C TYR A 386 -12.70 7.48 -5.47
N SER A 387 -12.95 8.38 -4.53
CA SER A 387 -13.45 9.74 -4.75
C SER A 387 -12.48 10.81 -4.23
N GLN A 388 -11.18 10.55 -4.33
CA GLN A 388 -10.12 11.45 -3.83
C GLN A 388 -10.21 11.69 -2.32
N TYR A 389 -10.02 12.94 -1.86
CA TYR A 389 -9.87 13.31 -0.46
C TYR A 389 -11.18 13.81 0.16
N VAL A 390 -11.24 13.76 1.49
CA VAL A 390 -12.32 14.36 2.28
C VAL A 390 -11.71 15.13 3.44
N THR A 391 -11.80 16.45 3.35
CA THR A 391 -11.37 17.38 4.40
C THR A 391 -12.54 17.84 5.25
N THR A 392 -12.25 18.43 6.42
CA THR A 392 -13.24 19.28 7.09
C THR A 392 -13.55 20.53 6.26
N TYR A 393 -14.63 21.25 6.61
CA TYR A 393 -14.95 22.53 5.97
C TYR A 393 -13.79 23.52 6.18
N GLU A 394 -13.25 23.55 7.39
CA GLU A 394 -12.17 24.44 7.78
C GLU A 394 -10.86 24.10 7.06
N GLU A 395 -10.52 22.81 6.94
CA GLU A 395 -9.37 22.37 6.16
C GLU A 395 -9.53 22.66 4.66
N TYR A 396 -10.77 22.56 4.15
CA TYR A 396 -11.11 22.86 2.76
C TYR A 396 -10.82 24.32 2.40
N GLU A 397 -11.14 25.27 3.29
CA GLU A 397 -10.91 26.70 3.05
C GLU A 397 -9.44 27.04 2.77
N VAL A 398 -8.50 26.23 3.29
CA VAL A 398 -7.05 26.46 3.09
C VAL A 398 -6.58 26.03 1.70
N GLN A 399 -7.34 25.19 0.98
CA GLN A 399 -7.02 24.75 -0.39
C GLN A 399 -5.59 24.17 -0.60
N ARG A 400 -5.07 23.50 0.42
CA ARG A 400 -3.94 22.57 0.25
C ARG A 400 -4.34 21.37 -0.62
N TYR A 401 -3.41 20.46 -0.89
CA TYR A 401 -3.65 19.34 -1.80
C TYR A 401 -4.94 18.58 -1.47
N GLU A 402 -5.15 18.24 -0.20
CA GLU A 402 -6.32 17.50 0.25
C GLU A 402 -7.61 18.31 0.04
N GLY A 403 -7.63 19.60 0.38
CA GLY A 403 -8.79 20.49 0.21
C GLY A 403 -9.14 20.75 -1.26
N ALA A 404 -8.12 20.91 -2.11
CA ALA A 404 -8.28 21.02 -3.56
C ALA A 404 -8.77 19.70 -4.19
N SER A 405 -8.49 18.57 -3.54
CA SER A 405 -8.91 17.24 -3.97
C SER A 405 -10.21 16.75 -3.33
N THR A 406 -10.85 17.55 -2.46
CA THR A 406 -12.19 17.28 -1.92
C THR A 406 -13.24 17.58 -2.99
N LEU A 407 -13.60 16.58 -3.80
CA LEU A 407 -14.29 16.77 -5.09
C LEU A 407 -15.62 17.51 -5.01
N TYR A 408 -16.47 17.19 -4.03
CA TYR A 408 -17.89 17.61 -4.02
C TYR A 408 -18.12 18.89 -3.20
N GLY A 409 -17.09 19.73 -3.10
CA GLY A 409 -17.16 21.04 -2.45
C GLY A 409 -16.97 21.00 -0.93
N PRO A 410 -17.14 22.17 -0.26
CA PRO A 410 -16.80 22.36 1.15
C PRO A 410 -17.65 21.52 2.12
N HIS A 411 -18.82 21.05 1.69
CA HIS A 411 -19.75 20.27 2.51
C HIS A 411 -19.66 18.75 2.28
N THR A 412 -18.61 18.27 1.59
CA THR A 412 -18.39 16.84 1.34
C THR A 412 -18.37 16.01 2.62
N LEU A 413 -17.63 16.44 3.66
CA LEU A 413 -17.63 15.73 4.95
C LEU A 413 -19.00 15.74 5.62
N SER A 414 -19.71 16.88 5.58
CA SER A 414 -21.04 17.00 6.17
C SER A 414 -22.04 16.05 5.51
N ALA A 415 -21.96 15.87 4.19
CA ALA A 415 -22.71 14.84 3.47
C ALA A 415 -22.40 13.45 4.00
N TYR A 416 -21.12 13.06 4.07
CA TYR A 416 -20.74 11.75 4.62
C TYR A 416 -21.27 11.54 6.04
N ILE A 417 -21.10 12.51 6.94
CA ILE A 417 -21.61 12.42 8.32
C ILE A 417 -23.12 12.21 8.33
N GLN A 418 -23.88 12.98 7.52
CA GLN A 418 -25.33 12.84 7.42
C GLN A 418 -25.73 11.43 6.97
N GLU A 419 -25.11 10.91 5.91
CA GLU A 419 -25.49 9.63 5.32
C GLU A 419 -25.06 8.45 6.19
N PHE A 420 -23.87 8.49 6.81
CA PHE A 420 -23.46 7.49 7.78
C PHE A 420 -24.32 7.50 9.05
N LYS A 421 -24.83 8.67 9.46
CA LYS A 421 -25.79 8.76 10.56
C LYS A 421 -27.10 8.02 10.21
N LYS A 422 -27.60 8.16 8.98
CA LYS A 422 -28.76 7.41 8.49
C LYS A 422 -28.49 5.90 8.50
N LEU A 423 -27.33 5.47 7.99
CA LEU A 423 -26.93 4.06 8.01
C LEU A 423 -26.84 3.50 9.44
N ALA A 424 -26.23 4.24 10.37
CA ALA A 424 -26.12 3.84 11.77
C ALA A 424 -27.49 3.71 12.44
N HIS A 425 -28.41 4.64 12.19
CA HIS A 425 -29.80 4.55 12.67
C HIS A 425 -30.54 3.35 12.10
N ALA A 426 -30.42 3.08 10.79
CA ALA A 426 -31.04 1.91 10.16
C ALA A 426 -30.46 0.60 10.70
N LEU A 427 -29.17 0.58 11.01
CA LEU A 427 -28.47 -0.57 11.57
C LEU A 427 -28.96 -0.90 12.99
N ILE A 428 -29.08 0.09 13.88
CA ILE A 428 -29.58 -0.14 15.26
C ILE A 428 -31.08 -0.45 15.28
N SER A 429 -31.86 0.14 14.36
CA SER A 429 -33.30 -0.11 14.25
C SER A 429 -33.65 -1.40 13.52
N GLY A 430 -32.67 -2.12 12.95
CA GLY A 430 -32.93 -3.33 12.16
C GLY A 430 -33.68 -3.08 10.85
N LEU A 431 -33.73 -1.82 10.38
CA LEU A 431 -34.45 -1.44 9.17
C LEU A 431 -33.54 -1.51 7.94
N PRO A 432 -34.04 -1.92 6.76
CA PRO A 432 -33.26 -1.84 5.53
C PRO A 432 -33.00 -0.39 5.11
N VAL A 433 -32.07 -0.19 4.18
CA VAL A 433 -31.83 1.09 3.49
C VAL A 433 -32.05 0.91 2.00
N GLU A 434 -32.51 1.96 1.32
CA GLU A 434 -32.64 1.94 -0.13
C GLU A 434 -31.27 1.78 -0.80
N SER A 435 -31.20 1.03 -1.89
CA SER A 435 -29.94 0.76 -2.58
C SER A 435 -29.35 2.00 -3.27
N GLY A 436 -30.19 2.98 -3.62
CA GLY A 436 -29.80 4.18 -4.35
C GLY A 436 -29.47 3.93 -5.84
N PRO A 437 -29.02 4.97 -6.57
CA PRO A 437 -28.72 4.87 -8.00
C PRO A 437 -27.51 3.97 -8.26
N GLN A 438 -27.53 3.20 -9.35
CA GLN A 438 -26.40 2.32 -9.69
C GLN A 438 -25.28 3.10 -10.42
N PRO A 439 -24.00 2.87 -10.08
CA PRO A 439 -22.89 3.47 -10.81
C PRO A 439 -22.83 2.96 -12.26
N PRO A 440 -22.30 3.76 -13.21
CA PRO A 440 -22.18 3.33 -14.60
C PRO A 440 -21.15 2.21 -14.77
N ASP A 441 -21.43 1.25 -15.66
CA ASP A 441 -20.44 0.28 -16.13
C ASP A 441 -19.67 0.86 -17.33
N LEU A 442 -18.35 0.97 -17.19
CA LEU A 442 -17.45 1.56 -18.17
C LEU A 442 -16.46 0.55 -18.77
N LEU A 443 -16.60 -0.75 -18.50
CA LEU A 443 -15.62 -1.78 -18.88
C LEU A 443 -15.36 -1.81 -20.39
N ASP A 444 -16.42 -1.76 -21.21
CA ASP A 444 -16.33 -1.81 -22.68
C ASP A 444 -15.90 -0.48 -23.33
N LYS A 445 -15.68 0.57 -22.53
CA LYS A 445 -15.31 1.92 -23.01
C LYS A 445 -13.85 2.29 -22.73
N GLN A 446 -13.08 1.42 -22.08
CA GLN A 446 -11.72 1.72 -21.65
C GLN A 446 -10.77 1.88 -22.85
N ILE A 447 -10.04 2.99 -22.88
CA ILE A 447 -9.04 3.27 -23.91
C ILE A 447 -7.65 2.86 -23.40
N GLY A 448 -7.02 1.87 -24.05
CA GLY A 448 -5.67 1.41 -23.73
C GLY A 448 -4.62 1.96 -24.71
N LEU A 449 -3.69 2.79 -24.22
CA LEU A 449 -2.58 3.36 -25.02
C LEU A 449 -1.23 2.65 -24.81
N LEU A 450 -1.21 1.61 -23.96
CA LEU A 450 -0.01 0.85 -23.66
C LEU A 450 0.28 -0.15 -24.79
N THR A 451 1.46 -0.05 -25.41
CA THR A 451 1.84 -0.95 -26.51
C THR A 451 2.01 -2.40 -26.03
N PRO A 452 1.57 -3.39 -26.83
CA PRO A 452 1.73 -4.80 -26.48
C PRO A 452 3.21 -5.22 -26.49
N VAL A 453 3.51 -6.35 -25.88
CA VAL A 453 4.81 -7.01 -26.10
C VAL A 453 4.80 -7.60 -27.51
N VAL A 454 5.76 -7.20 -28.35
CA VAL A 454 5.87 -7.68 -29.74
C VAL A 454 6.57 -9.03 -29.76
N MET A 455 7.82 -9.06 -29.32
CA MET A 455 8.66 -10.26 -29.22
C MET A 455 9.81 -10.03 -28.23
N ASP A 456 10.38 -11.12 -27.73
CA ASP A 456 11.61 -11.14 -26.93
C ASP A 456 12.70 -11.94 -27.67
N ALA A 457 13.96 -11.54 -27.50
CA ALA A 457 15.13 -12.23 -28.02
C ALA A 457 16.30 -12.12 -27.04
N THR A 458 17.31 -12.97 -27.24
CA THR A 458 18.60 -12.92 -26.56
C THR A 458 19.71 -12.63 -27.57
N PRO A 459 20.87 -12.12 -27.13
CA PRO A 459 22.04 -12.01 -28.00
C PRO A 459 22.43 -13.35 -28.61
N LEU A 460 23.12 -13.30 -29.75
CA LEU A 460 23.62 -14.49 -30.43
C LEU A 460 24.49 -15.32 -29.48
N GLY A 461 24.18 -16.61 -29.36
CA GLY A 461 24.89 -17.54 -28.48
C GLY A 461 24.40 -17.59 -27.03
N ALA A 462 23.48 -16.71 -26.62
CA ALA A 462 22.85 -16.73 -25.30
C ALA A 462 21.42 -17.30 -25.38
N SER A 463 20.99 -17.95 -24.31
CA SER A 463 19.63 -18.45 -24.10
C SER A 463 18.92 -17.68 -22.98
N PHE A 464 17.58 -17.68 -22.99
CA PHE A 464 16.81 -17.12 -21.87
C PHE A 464 17.10 -17.90 -20.59
N GLY A 465 17.44 -17.19 -19.52
CA GLY A 465 17.88 -17.77 -18.26
C GLY A 465 19.40 -17.90 -18.11
N ASP A 466 20.20 -17.59 -19.14
CA ASP A 466 21.66 -17.52 -18.99
C ASP A 466 22.05 -16.33 -18.08
N CYS A 467 23.04 -16.53 -17.21
CA CYS A 467 23.67 -15.44 -16.47
C CYS A 467 24.48 -14.54 -17.41
N SER A 468 24.10 -13.26 -17.47
CA SER A 468 24.86 -12.21 -18.15
C SER A 468 25.85 -11.49 -17.21
N SER A 469 25.60 -11.56 -15.90
CA SER A 469 26.49 -11.13 -14.83
C SER A 469 26.24 -12.05 -13.64
N ASP A 470 27.23 -12.83 -13.26
CA ASP A 470 27.16 -13.80 -12.16
C ASP A 470 27.89 -13.29 -10.91
N VAL A 471 27.78 -14.01 -9.80
CA VAL A 471 28.59 -13.76 -8.60
C VAL A 471 30.08 -14.01 -8.89
N PRO A 472 31.00 -13.31 -8.19
CA PRO A 472 32.43 -13.62 -8.30
C PRO A 472 32.72 -15.08 -7.90
N LYS A 473 33.72 -15.68 -8.55
CA LYS A 473 34.16 -17.05 -8.21
C LYS A 473 34.66 -17.10 -6.78
N ASN A 474 34.30 -18.17 -6.06
CA ASN A 474 34.66 -18.39 -4.65
C ASN A 474 34.22 -17.22 -3.74
N SER A 475 33.06 -16.62 -4.04
CA SER A 475 32.54 -15.49 -3.27
C SER A 475 31.98 -15.92 -1.92
N THR A 476 32.23 -15.06 -0.93
CA THR A 476 31.62 -15.13 0.39
C THR A 476 31.01 -13.78 0.71
N PHE A 477 29.79 -13.81 1.20
CA PHE A 477 29.04 -12.65 1.63
C PHE A 477 28.68 -12.77 3.11
N LYS A 478 28.53 -11.64 3.77
CA LYS A 478 28.12 -11.54 5.17
C LYS A 478 26.68 -11.06 5.28
N ARG A 479 26.14 -11.17 6.49
CA ARG A 479 24.85 -10.57 6.83
C ARG A 479 24.84 -9.07 6.54
N GLY A 480 23.79 -8.60 5.87
CA GLY A 480 23.66 -7.21 5.43
C GLY A 480 24.27 -6.91 4.06
N ASP A 481 25.13 -7.77 3.52
CA ASP A 481 25.63 -7.61 2.15
C ASP A 481 24.49 -7.77 1.13
N THR A 482 24.72 -7.29 -0.09
CA THR A 482 23.78 -7.46 -1.21
C THR A 482 24.42 -8.29 -2.29
N VAL A 483 23.80 -9.43 -2.60
CA VAL A 483 24.15 -10.27 -3.75
C VAL A 483 23.33 -9.82 -4.95
N SER A 484 23.95 -9.65 -6.11
CA SER A 484 23.26 -9.27 -7.35
C SER A 484 23.69 -10.15 -8.50
N VAL A 485 22.71 -10.76 -9.19
CA VAL A 485 22.92 -11.59 -10.38
C VAL A 485 21.98 -11.11 -11.48
N THR A 486 22.48 -11.03 -12.72
CA THR A 486 21.68 -10.59 -13.87
C THR A 486 21.57 -11.66 -14.94
N PHE A 487 20.33 -11.99 -15.31
CA PHE A 487 20.00 -12.98 -16.33
C PHE A 487 19.55 -12.33 -17.63
N TRP A 488 19.85 -12.97 -18.76
CA TRP A 488 19.13 -12.70 -20.01
C TRP A 488 17.68 -13.15 -19.85
N SER A 489 16.75 -12.23 -20.05
CA SER A 489 15.34 -12.41 -19.70
C SER A 489 14.41 -11.84 -20.77
N ALA A 490 13.11 -11.90 -20.50
CA ALA A 490 12.03 -11.45 -21.35
C ALA A 490 11.10 -10.49 -20.60
N CYS A 491 10.18 -9.84 -21.30
CA CYS A 491 9.24 -8.90 -20.68
C CYS A 491 8.31 -9.61 -19.68
N PRO A 492 8.26 -9.17 -18.40
CA PRO A 492 7.41 -9.79 -17.38
C PRO A 492 5.90 -9.62 -17.65
N ARG A 493 5.51 -8.82 -18.65
CA ARG A 493 4.12 -8.73 -19.11
C ARG A 493 3.64 -9.96 -19.90
N ASN A 494 4.55 -10.84 -20.32
CA ASN A 494 4.17 -12.09 -20.99
C ASN A 494 3.47 -13.07 -20.05
N ASP A 495 3.89 -13.12 -18.79
CA ASP A 495 3.24 -13.89 -17.74
C ASP A 495 3.53 -13.20 -16.41
N LEU A 496 2.48 -12.84 -15.67
CA LEU A 496 2.59 -12.17 -14.38
C LEU A 496 3.14 -13.09 -13.28
N MET A 497 3.30 -14.39 -13.58
CA MET A 497 3.70 -15.41 -12.62
C MET A 497 2.78 -15.45 -11.39
N THR A 498 1.48 -15.24 -11.58
CA THR A 498 0.49 -15.27 -10.49
C THR A 498 0.56 -16.59 -9.74
N GLU A 499 0.57 -16.52 -8.40
CA GLU A 499 0.86 -17.64 -7.48
C GLU A 499 2.25 -18.31 -7.60
N GLY A 500 3.07 -17.84 -8.54
CA GLY A 500 4.46 -18.22 -8.72
C GLY A 500 5.42 -17.15 -8.21
N THR A 501 6.59 -17.09 -8.85
CA THR A 501 7.66 -16.15 -8.53
C THR A 501 8.58 -15.98 -9.72
N PHE A 502 9.13 -14.78 -9.93
CA PHE A 502 10.18 -14.50 -10.89
C PHE A 502 11.57 -14.86 -10.36
N SER A 503 11.74 -14.93 -9.03
CA SER A 503 13.06 -14.96 -8.38
C SER A 503 13.06 -15.81 -7.11
N LEU A 504 14.05 -16.69 -6.97
CA LEU A 504 14.28 -17.45 -5.74
C LEU A 504 15.72 -17.30 -5.28
N VAL A 505 15.88 -17.23 -3.96
CA VAL A 505 17.13 -17.57 -3.28
C VAL A 505 16.96 -19.00 -2.77
N GLU A 506 17.77 -19.91 -3.28
CA GLU A 506 17.76 -21.31 -2.86
C GLU A 506 18.95 -21.57 -1.92
N TYR A 507 18.71 -22.32 -0.84
CA TYR A 507 19.72 -22.83 0.09
C TYR A 507 20.07 -24.27 -0.27
N LEU A 508 21.35 -24.63 -0.17
CA LEU A 508 21.80 -25.99 -0.38
C LEU A 508 21.62 -26.82 0.91
N GLN A 509 20.70 -27.77 0.87
CA GLN A 509 20.49 -28.76 1.92
C GLN A 509 21.20 -30.07 1.55
N GLY A 510 22.07 -30.55 2.44
CA GLY A 510 22.87 -31.75 2.16
C GLY A 510 23.90 -31.49 1.06
N LYS A 511 24.01 -32.41 0.09
CA LYS A 511 25.05 -32.35 -0.96
C LYS A 511 24.57 -31.76 -2.29
N ASP A 512 23.30 -31.91 -2.65
CA ASP A 512 22.79 -31.59 -4.00
C ASP A 512 21.35 -31.04 -4.02
N THR A 513 20.70 -30.94 -2.86
CA THR A 513 19.27 -30.61 -2.78
C THR A 513 19.08 -29.13 -2.50
N TRP A 514 18.53 -28.42 -3.48
CA TRP A 514 18.25 -26.98 -3.39
C TRP A 514 16.83 -26.70 -2.91
N VAL A 515 16.72 -26.01 -1.78
CA VAL A 515 15.44 -25.64 -1.14
C VAL A 515 15.19 -24.13 -1.25
N PRO A 516 13.99 -23.68 -1.66
CA PRO A 516 13.64 -22.27 -1.68
C PRO A 516 13.66 -21.66 -0.26
N ALA A 517 14.47 -20.62 -0.05
CA ALA A 517 14.60 -19.92 1.22
C ALA A 517 13.92 -18.54 1.21
N TYR A 518 14.07 -17.78 0.11
CA TYR A 518 13.42 -16.49 -0.10
C TYR A 518 12.92 -16.37 -1.54
N ASP A 519 11.84 -15.64 -1.76
CA ASP A 519 11.28 -15.32 -3.08
C ASP A 519 11.02 -13.83 -3.25
N ASP A 520 10.51 -13.41 -4.41
CA ASP A 520 10.19 -12.02 -4.73
C ASP A 520 8.99 -11.43 -3.95
N ASP A 521 8.39 -12.19 -3.02
CA ASP A 521 7.45 -11.70 -2.00
C ASP A 521 8.16 -11.41 -0.66
N ASP A 522 9.41 -11.83 -0.48
CA ASP A 522 10.22 -11.45 0.69
C ASP A 522 10.84 -10.07 0.49
N PHE A 523 10.72 -9.19 1.49
CA PHE A 523 11.20 -7.79 1.46
C PHE A 523 12.70 -7.64 1.11
N CYS A 524 13.48 -8.70 1.35
CA CYS A 524 14.93 -8.74 1.11
C CYS A 524 15.33 -9.08 -0.33
N VAL A 525 14.40 -9.51 -1.19
CA VAL A 525 14.64 -9.88 -2.59
C VAL A 525 14.03 -8.82 -3.49
N ARG A 526 14.76 -8.41 -4.53
CA ARG A 526 14.27 -7.45 -5.52
C ARG A 526 14.46 -8.01 -6.93
N PHE A 527 13.37 -8.05 -7.69
CA PHE A 527 13.38 -8.35 -9.11
C PHE A 527 13.34 -7.07 -9.93
N LYS A 528 14.41 -6.79 -10.67
CA LYS A 528 14.56 -5.58 -11.50
C LYS A 528 14.64 -5.95 -12.97
N TRP A 529 13.60 -5.61 -13.72
CA TRP A 529 13.58 -5.80 -15.17
C TRP A 529 14.05 -4.55 -15.91
N SER A 530 14.92 -4.70 -16.91
CA SER A 530 15.39 -3.59 -17.73
C SER A 530 15.63 -3.96 -19.19
N ARG A 531 15.58 -2.95 -20.06
CA ARG A 531 15.93 -3.04 -21.48
C ARG A 531 16.85 -1.86 -21.84
N PRO A 532 17.78 -2.03 -22.80
CA PRO A 532 18.71 -0.96 -23.17
C PRO A 532 18.00 0.25 -23.80
N PHE A 533 16.87 0.04 -24.48
CA PHE A 533 16.00 1.09 -25.01
C PHE A 533 14.57 0.55 -25.21
N LYS A 534 13.57 1.44 -25.28
CA LYS A 534 12.12 1.12 -25.20
C LYS A 534 11.65 0.01 -26.15
N LEU A 535 12.18 -0.08 -27.35
CA LEU A 535 11.77 -1.07 -28.37
C LEU A 535 12.75 -2.24 -28.52
N SER A 536 13.72 -2.38 -27.62
CA SER A 536 14.65 -3.51 -27.67
C SER A 536 13.91 -4.82 -27.42
N THR A 537 14.22 -5.82 -28.24
CA THR A 537 13.80 -7.22 -28.04
C THR A 537 14.65 -7.90 -26.96
N HIS A 538 15.81 -7.34 -26.62
CA HIS A 538 16.69 -7.85 -25.57
C HIS A 538 16.34 -7.22 -24.22
N SER A 539 16.25 -8.04 -23.19
CA SER A 539 16.02 -7.56 -21.84
C SER A 539 16.79 -8.36 -20.80
N LYS A 540 16.94 -7.79 -19.61
CA LYS A 540 17.67 -8.37 -18.49
C LYS A 540 16.81 -8.36 -17.24
N ALA A 541 16.97 -9.39 -16.41
CA ALA A 541 16.43 -9.47 -15.07
C ALA A 541 17.59 -9.47 -14.07
N ALA A 542 17.76 -8.38 -13.33
CA ALA A 542 18.67 -8.31 -12.20
C ALA A 542 17.92 -8.69 -10.92
N ILE A 543 18.41 -9.71 -10.22
CA ILE A 543 17.87 -10.18 -8.95
C ILE A 543 18.87 -9.78 -7.87
N GLU A 544 18.41 -8.95 -6.93
CA GLU A 544 19.18 -8.53 -5.77
C GLU A 544 18.64 -9.20 -4.51
N TRP A 545 19.53 -9.73 -3.68
CA TRP A 545 19.20 -10.26 -2.37
C TRP A 545 20.02 -9.52 -1.31
N ARG A 546 19.36 -8.69 -0.49
CA ARG A 546 19.97 -8.07 0.70
C ARG A 546 19.92 -9.09 1.82
N ILE A 547 21.07 -9.67 2.16
CA ILE A 547 21.16 -10.80 3.07
C ILE A 547 20.61 -10.40 4.46
N PRO A 548 19.53 -11.04 4.95
CA PRO A 548 18.93 -10.71 6.24
C PRO A 548 19.89 -10.95 7.41
N GLN A 549 19.73 -10.18 8.49
CA GLN A 549 20.56 -10.30 9.70
C GLN A 549 20.37 -11.63 10.44
N ASP A 550 19.24 -12.30 10.20
CA ASP A 550 18.85 -13.57 10.79
C ASP A 550 19.07 -14.78 9.85
N VAL A 551 19.73 -14.59 8.70
CA VAL A 551 19.97 -15.66 7.73
C VAL A 551 20.84 -16.77 8.34
N ALA A 552 20.58 -18.01 7.95
CA ALA A 552 21.47 -19.12 8.28
C ALA A 552 22.75 -19.03 7.43
N PRO A 553 23.94 -19.31 8.00
CA PRO A 553 25.13 -19.47 7.19
C PRO A 553 25.04 -20.74 6.32
N GLY A 554 25.73 -20.73 5.18
CA GLY A 554 25.82 -21.88 4.27
C GLY A 554 25.92 -21.49 2.80
N VAL A 555 25.60 -22.42 1.91
CA VAL A 555 25.72 -22.24 0.46
C VAL A 555 24.37 -21.89 -0.15
N TYR A 556 24.35 -20.81 -0.94
CA TYR A 556 23.15 -20.27 -1.58
C TYR A 556 23.36 -20.11 -3.08
N ARG A 557 22.25 -20.03 -3.83
CA ARG A 557 22.24 -19.56 -5.23
C ARG A 557 20.99 -18.76 -5.53
N ILE A 558 21.05 -17.96 -6.59
CA ILE A 558 19.90 -17.22 -7.12
C ILE A 558 19.34 -17.95 -8.34
N LYS A 559 18.02 -18.01 -8.43
CA LYS A 559 17.30 -18.63 -9.53
C LYS A 559 16.24 -17.70 -10.08
N HIS A 560 16.08 -17.74 -11.41
CA HIS A 560 15.15 -16.90 -12.16
C HIS A 560 14.14 -17.76 -12.91
N PHE A 561 12.90 -17.29 -13.00
CA PHE A 561 11.86 -17.79 -13.89
C PHE A 561 11.33 -16.66 -14.77
N GLY A 562 11.07 -16.96 -16.03
CA GLY A 562 10.52 -15.99 -16.98
C GLY A 562 9.70 -16.65 -18.07
N ALA A 563 9.03 -15.82 -18.87
CA ALA A 563 8.22 -16.23 -20.01
C ALA A 563 8.56 -15.35 -21.22
N ALA A 564 9.03 -15.97 -22.29
CA ALA A 564 9.48 -15.28 -23.50
C ALA A 564 8.45 -15.42 -24.63
N LYS A 565 8.16 -14.32 -25.31
CA LYS A 565 7.27 -14.29 -26.48
C LYS A 565 8.09 -14.42 -27.76
N GLY A 566 7.89 -15.52 -28.49
CA GLY A 566 8.50 -15.73 -29.80
C GLY A 566 7.88 -14.86 -30.91
N LEU A 567 8.51 -14.84 -32.09
CA LEU A 567 8.08 -14.05 -33.25
C LEU A 567 6.62 -14.30 -33.68
N PHE A 568 6.15 -15.55 -33.57
CA PHE A 568 4.76 -15.94 -33.90
C PHE A 568 3.79 -15.81 -32.72
N GLY A 569 4.19 -15.14 -31.63
CA GLY A 569 3.35 -14.86 -30.47
C GLY A 569 3.27 -15.96 -29.41
N SER A 570 3.82 -17.15 -29.66
CA SER A 570 3.86 -18.23 -28.66
C SER A 570 4.70 -17.84 -27.44
N ILE A 571 4.17 -18.10 -26.24
CA ILE A 571 4.87 -17.85 -24.98
C ILE A 571 5.55 -19.15 -24.51
N ARG A 572 6.84 -19.08 -24.17
CA ARG A 572 7.63 -20.20 -23.66
C ARG A 572 8.28 -19.83 -22.34
N HIS A 573 8.07 -20.65 -21.31
CA HIS A 573 8.67 -20.46 -20.00
C HIS A 573 10.11 -20.98 -19.95
N PHE A 574 10.94 -20.32 -19.16
CA PHE A 574 12.34 -20.67 -18.98
C PHE A 574 12.76 -20.48 -17.52
N THR A 575 13.90 -21.07 -17.17
CA THR A 575 14.55 -20.86 -15.86
C THR A 575 16.05 -20.78 -15.99
N GLY A 576 16.67 -19.99 -15.12
CA GLY A 576 18.12 -19.80 -15.00
C GLY A 576 18.58 -19.93 -13.55
N SER A 577 19.84 -20.25 -13.31
CA SER A 577 20.42 -20.29 -11.96
C SER A 577 21.84 -19.76 -11.97
N SER A 578 22.19 -18.97 -10.96
CA SER A 578 23.54 -18.44 -10.76
C SER A 578 24.52 -19.54 -10.34
N SER A 579 25.82 -19.22 -10.37
CA SER A 579 26.79 -19.97 -9.58
C SER A 579 26.44 -19.85 -8.08
N ALA A 580 26.81 -20.86 -7.29
CA ALA A 580 26.60 -20.84 -5.85
C ALA A 580 27.64 -19.96 -5.14
N PHE A 581 27.27 -19.46 -3.97
CA PHE A 581 28.11 -18.60 -3.13
C PHE A 581 27.88 -18.90 -1.65
N VAL A 582 28.86 -18.54 -0.82
CA VAL A 582 28.81 -18.78 0.63
C VAL A 582 28.26 -17.55 1.34
N VAL A 583 27.40 -17.77 2.33
CA VAL A 583 26.95 -16.76 3.29
C VAL A 583 27.48 -17.13 4.67
N THR A 584 28.17 -16.21 5.32
CA THR A 584 28.64 -16.36 6.71
C THR A 584 27.91 -15.38 7.63
N HIS A 585 28.23 -15.49 8.94
CA HIS A 585 27.80 -14.53 9.94
C HIS A 585 28.17 -13.09 9.58
#